data_AF-A0AA41T7K2-F1
#
_entry.id   AF-A0AA41T7K2-F1
#
_cell.length_a   1.000
_cell.length_b   1.000
_cell.length_c   1.000
_cell.angle_alpha   90.00
_cell.angle_beta   90.00
_cell.angle_gamma   90.00
#
_symmetry.space_group_name_H-M   'P 1'
#
loop_
_entity.id
_entity.type
_entity.pdbx_description
1 polymer ?
#
loop_
_entity_poly.entity_id
_entity_poly.type
_entity_poly.pdbx_seq_one_letter_code
_entity_poly.pdbx_strand_id
1 'polypeptide(L)'
;MSVLDKKAFLDYFRLRSLLNKQETGTEFSQELTQLVGLLSPQIYQEEDQKLHQAACLIQAYWKGFQTRKRIKKLPSAVIALQRSFRSKRTKTLLKLNRQKEEEDLRLQLQLQRHRAMRLSRELQLSMLEIVHPGQLEKYNREMEEKSALIIQKHWRGYRERKKFYQQRPSLTEYKAAVTLQRAVLKFLAKCRKRKKQLAPWQRLQELTDARRLELKQQVDDYIRRHPGSQMSGVASKELHAQAQEQLQHYFMGRTLEERAQQHREALMAQISTNIEQLMKAPSLKEAEGKEPELFLSRSRPVAAKAKQAHLTTLKHIQAPWWKKLGEEPGDEIDVPKDELNIELGTLFIGGTKPP
;
A
#
# COMPACT_ATOMS: atom_id res chain seq x y z
N MET A 1 26.96 21.66 34.44
CA MET A 1 28.00 21.91 35.47
C MET A 1 27.85 23.33 35.94
N SER A 2 27.45 23.50 37.19
CA SER A 2 27.19 24.78 37.83
C SER A 2 28.51 25.53 38.10
N VAL A 3 28.44 26.85 38.32
CA VAL A 3 29.61 27.69 38.68
C VAL A 3 30.28 27.18 39.97
N LEU A 4 29.51 26.56 40.85
CA LEU A 4 29.99 25.93 42.09
C LEU A 4 30.85 24.69 41.83
N ASP A 5 30.53 23.88 40.82
CA ASP A 5 31.33 22.69 40.45
C ASP A 5 32.71 23.07 39.93
N LYS A 6 32.83 24.19 39.19
CA LYS A 6 34.12 24.68 38.66
C LYS A 6 35.05 25.16 39.78
N LYS A 7 34.50 25.81 40.81
CA LYS A 7 35.27 26.31 41.95
C LYS A 7 35.77 25.15 42.82
N ALA A 8 34.90 24.18 43.12
CA ALA A 8 35.28 22.96 43.83
C ALA A 8 36.34 22.14 43.06
N PHE A 9 36.25 22.08 41.72
CA PHE A 9 37.22 21.39 40.89
C PHE A 9 38.59 22.09 40.86
N LEU A 10 38.60 23.43 40.81
CA LEU A 10 39.84 24.23 40.89
C LEU A 10 40.49 24.13 42.27
N ASP A 11 39.71 24.17 43.34
CA ASP A 11 40.21 24.00 44.70
C ASP A 11 40.78 22.59 44.93
N TYR A 12 40.13 21.54 44.40
CA TYR A 12 40.63 20.17 44.40
C TYR A 12 41.96 20.02 43.66
N PHE A 13 42.08 20.62 42.46
CA PHE A 13 43.32 20.61 41.67
C PHE A 13 44.45 21.35 42.38
N ARG A 14 44.13 22.47 43.04
CA ARG A 14 45.07 23.27 43.81
C ARG A 14 45.60 22.51 45.02
N LEU A 15 44.70 21.84 45.76
CA LEU A 15 45.02 20.99 46.91
C LEU A 15 45.91 19.81 46.50
N ARG A 16 45.60 19.16 45.36
CA ARG A 16 46.40 18.08 44.78
C ARG A 16 47.80 18.53 44.36
N SER A 17 47.93 19.74 43.82
CA SER A 17 49.25 20.31 43.45
C SER A 17 50.11 20.68 44.66
N LEU A 18 49.48 20.99 45.80
CA LEU A 18 50.16 21.28 47.06
C LEU A 18 50.59 19.99 47.77
N LEU A 19 49.76 18.96 47.74
CA LEU A 19 50.07 17.63 48.28
C LEU A 19 51.25 16.95 47.56
N ASN A 20 51.37 17.11 46.24
CA ASN A 20 52.48 16.55 45.45
C ASN A 20 53.83 17.28 45.64
N LYS A 21 53.87 18.41 46.36
CA LYS A 21 55.09 19.22 46.57
C LYS A 21 55.75 19.01 47.95
N GLN A 22 55.15 18.24 48.85
CA GLN A 22 55.74 17.92 50.15
C GLN A 22 56.55 16.63 50.06
N GLU A 23 57.87 16.76 49.88
CA GLU A 23 58.84 15.72 50.22
C GLU A 23 59.31 15.94 51.66
N THR A 24 59.16 14.94 52.53
CA THR A 24 60.12 14.60 53.61
C THR A 24 59.67 13.32 54.34
N GLY A 25 60.65 12.43 54.60
CA GLY A 25 60.42 11.04 54.97
C GLY A 25 59.99 10.81 56.41
N THR A 26 58.68 10.80 56.63
CA THR A 26 58.05 10.40 57.90
C THR A 26 56.84 9.49 57.62
N GLU A 27 56.43 8.65 58.56
CA GLU A 27 55.31 7.67 58.43
C GLU A 27 54.02 8.30 57.85
N PHE A 28 53.78 9.59 58.13
CA PHE A 28 52.70 10.40 57.58
C PHE A 28 52.69 10.49 56.03
N SER A 29 53.85 10.44 55.39
CA SER A 29 53.98 10.43 53.92
C SER A 29 53.49 9.12 53.28
N GLN A 30 53.53 8.00 54.00
CA GLN A 30 52.96 6.72 53.56
C GLN A 30 51.43 6.75 53.65
N GLU A 31 50.87 7.30 54.72
CA GLU A 31 49.42 7.46 54.84
C GLU A 31 48.88 8.48 53.82
N LEU A 32 49.61 9.57 53.57
CA LEU A 32 49.26 10.54 52.53
C LEU A 32 49.36 9.97 51.12
N THR A 33 50.36 9.15 50.82
CA THR A 33 50.46 8.47 49.51
C THR A 33 49.37 7.40 49.36
N GLN A 34 48.99 6.70 50.42
CA GLN A 34 47.82 5.81 50.43
C GLN A 34 46.51 6.58 50.21
N LEU A 35 46.32 7.73 50.87
CA LEU A 35 45.14 8.58 50.71
C LEU A 35 45.07 9.20 49.30
N VAL A 36 46.20 9.67 48.76
CA VAL A 36 46.31 10.17 47.37
C VAL A 36 46.10 9.05 46.36
N GLY A 37 46.53 7.82 46.66
CA GLY A 37 46.24 6.63 45.86
C GLY A 37 44.75 6.28 45.82
N LEU A 38 44.08 6.32 46.97
CA LEU A 38 42.63 6.11 47.10
C LEU A 38 41.78 7.22 46.44
N LEU A 39 42.31 8.45 46.40
CA LEU A 39 41.67 9.62 45.77
C LEU A 39 42.07 9.82 44.29
N SER A 40 43.01 9.02 43.76
CA SER A 40 43.47 9.20 42.37
C SER A 40 42.44 8.62 41.38
N PRO A 41 42.04 9.37 40.34
CA PRO A 41 41.10 8.92 39.30
C PRO A 41 41.58 7.73 38.46
N GLN A 42 42.83 7.26 38.63
CA GLN A 42 43.34 6.05 37.96
C GLN A 42 42.51 4.79 38.28
N ILE A 43 42.10 4.60 39.54
CA ILE A 43 41.33 3.42 39.95
C ILE A 43 39.94 3.43 39.29
N TYR A 44 39.29 4.60 39.29
CA TYR A 44 38.01 4.80 38.60
C TYR A 44 38.12 4.67 37.07
N GLN A 45 39.23 5.11 36.45
CA GLN A 45 39.47 4.96 35.01
C GLN A 45 39.70 3.50 34.60
N GLU A 46 40.39 2.69 35.41
CA GLU A 46 40.56 1.26 35.13
C GLU A 46 39.24 0.50 35.24
N GLU A 47 38.40 0.83 36.22
CA GLU A 47 37.06 0.25 36.36
C GLU A 47 36.15 0.67 35.21
N ASP A 48 36.14 1.95 34.81
CA ASP A 48 35.37 2.43 33.65
C ASP A 48 35.85 1.79 32.34
N GLN A 49 37.16 1.56 32.18
CA GLN A 49 37.70 0.84 31.03
C GLN A 49 37.24 -0.62 31.01
N LYS A 50 37.21 -1.30 32.17
CA LYS A 50 36.69 -2.68 32.28
C LYS A 50 35.19 -2.73 31.97
N LEU A 51 34.40 -1.78 32.47
CA LEU A 51 32.97 -1.66 32.16
C LEU A 51 32.74 -1.38 30.67
N HIS A 52 33.54 -0.49 30.08
CA HIS A 52 33.47 -0.20 28.66
C HIS A 52 33.84 -1.40 27.79
N GLN A 53 34.88 -2.15 28.17
CA GLN A 53 35.27 -3.40 27.50
C GLN A 53 34.16 -4.46 27.60
N ALA A 54 33.55 -4.63 28.77
CA ALA A 54 32.43 -5.54 28.97
C ALA A 54 31.21 -5.12 28.14
N ALA A 55 30.89 -3.82 28.09
CA ALA A 55 29.82 -3.28 27.26
C ALA A 55 30.08 -3.52 25.77
N CYS A 56 31.31 -3.29 25.30
CA CYS A 56 31.73 -3.57 23.94
C CYS A 56 31.59 -5.06 23.59
N LEU A 57 31.95 -5.97 24.50
CA LEU A 57 31.77 -7.42 24.32
C LEU A 57 30.29 -7.81 24.19
N ILE A 58 29.44 -7.32 25.09
CA ILE A 58 27.99 -7.58 25.05
C ILE A 58 27.39 -7.04 23.75
N GLN A 59 27.77 -5.82 23.36
CA GLN A 59 27.30 -5.20 22.12
C GLN A 59 27.77 -5.96 20.88
N ALA A 60 29.02 -6.41 20.84
CA ALA A 60 29.56 -7.22 19.75
C ALA A 60 28.81 -8.55 19.63
N TYR A 61 28.54 -9.22 20.76
CA TYR A 61 27.80 -10.46 20.78
C TYR A 61 26.35 -10.28 20.30
N TRP A 62 25.68 -9.23 20.76
CA TRP A 62 24.32 -8.89 20.33
C TRP A 62 24.23 -8.56 18.83
N LYS A 63 25.15 -7.70 18.32
CA LYS A 63 25.24 -7.38 16.89
C LYS A 63 25.48 -8.65 16.06
N GLY A 64 26.37 -9.53 16.52
CA GLY A 64 26.62 -10.83 15.89
C GLY A 64 25.38 -11.74 15.89
N PHE A 65 24.66 -11.81 17.01
CA PHE A 65 23.41 -12.56 17.11
C PHE A 65 22.34 -12.04 16.14
N GLN A 66 22.15 -10.71 16.06
CA GLN A 66 21.22 -10.09 15.12
C GLN A 66 21.55 -10.43 13.67
N THR A 67 22.83 -10.31 13.28
CA THR A 67 23.30 -10.65 11.93
C THR A 67 23.07 -12.13 11.61
N ARG A 68 23.44 -13.05 12.51
CA ARG A 68 23.20 -14.50 12.33
C ARG A 68 21.71 -14.82 12.21
N LYS A 69 20.85 -14.18 13.02
CA LYS A 69 19.40 -14.33 12.94
C LYS A 69 18.85 -13.85 11.59
N ARG A 70 19.37 -12.75 11.04
CA ARG A 70 19.00 -12.24 9.71
C ARG A 70 19.46 -13.21 8.62
N ILE A 71 20.71 -13.66 8.65
CA ILE A 71 21.28 -14.59 7.67
C ILE A 71 20.49 -15.91 7.63
N LYS A 72 20.12 -16.45 8.80
CA LYS A 72 19.26 -17.65 8.88
C LYS A 72 17.90 -17.49 8.17
N LYS A 73 17.37 -16.26 8.05
CA LYS A 73 16.10 -16.00 7.36
C LYS A 73 16.23 -15.80 5.86
N LEU A 74 17.42 -15.48 5.34
CA LEU A 74 17.63 -15.18 3.92
C LEU A 74 17.28 -16.37 3.00
N PRO A 75 17.69 -17.62 3.28
CA PRO A 75 17.35 -18.76 2.41
C PRO A 75 15.84 -18.92 2.22
N SER A 76 15.06 -18.74 3.29
CA SER A 76 13.59 -18.83 3.20
C SER A 76 13.00 -17.74 2.30
N ALA A 77 13.53 -16.52 2.36
CA ALA A 77 13.08 -15.43 1.50
C ALA A 77 13.45 -15.68 0.02
N VAL A 78 14.67 -16.17 -0.23
CA VAL A 78 15.13 -16.54 -1.57
C VAL A 78 14.29 -17.68 -2.16
N ILE A 79 14.02 -18.73 -1.38
CA ILE A 79 13.18 -19.85 -1.82
C ILE A 79 11.75 -19.36 -2.13
N ALA A 80 11.18 -18.48 -1.30
CA ALA A 80 9.86 -17.90 -1.55
C ALA A 80 9.83 -17.10 -2.86
N LEU A 81 10.87 -16.29 -3.12
CA LEU A 81 11.01 -15.53 -4.35
C LEU A 81 11.17 -16.46 -5.57
N GLN A 82 12.05 -17.45 -5.50
CA GLN A 82 12.25 -18.44 -6.55
C GLN A 82 10.97 -19.22 -6.87
N ARG A 83 10.21 -19.63 -5.83
CA ARG A 83 8.91 -20.30 -5.98
C ARG A 83 7.90 -19.40 -6.67
N SER A 84 7.80 -18.14 -6.26
CA SER A 84 6.91 -17.14 -6.87
C SER A 84 7.27 -16.92 -8.34
N PHE A 85 8.55 -16.74 -8.65
CA PHE A 85 9.05 -16.56 -10.01
C PHE A 85 8.71 -17.76 -10.90
N ARG A 86 9.02 -18.99 -10.44
CA ARG A 86 8.68 -20.22 -11.17
C ARG A 86 7.18 -20.34 -11.42
N SER A 87 6.36 -20.10 -10.39
CA SER A 87 4.90 -20.13 -10.53
C SER A 87 4.39 -19.10 -11.53
N LYS A 88 4.91 -17.87 -11.48
CA LYS A 88 4.55 -16.81 -12.43
C LYS A 88 4.92 -17.22 -13.85
N ARG A 89 6.14 -17.73 -14.07
CA ARG A 89 6.62 -18.21 -15.38
C ARG A 89 5.77 -19.35 -15.94
N THR A 90 5.40 -20.33 -15.10
CA THR A 90 4.53 -21.43 -15.54
C THR A 90 3.14 -20.91 -15.93
N LYS A 91 2.56 -20.01 -15.11
CA LYS A 91 1.25 -19.42 -15.42
C LYS A 91 1.26 -18.59 -16.71
N THR A 92 2.31 -17.82 -16.95
CA THR A 92 2.43 -17.05 -18.20
C THR A 92 2.56 -17.96 -19.40
N LEU A 93 3.37 -19.03 -19.30
CA LEU A 93 3.53 -20.01 -20.38
C LEU A 93 2.23 -20.75 -20.68
N LEU A 94 1.50 -21.20 -19.65
CA LEU A 94 0.21 -21.86 -19.83
C LEU A 94 -0.83 -20.95 -20.49
N LYS A 95 -0.87 -19.66 -20.12
CA LYS A 95 -1.75 -18.68 -20.78
C LYS A 95 -1.42 -18.51 -22.25
N LEU A 96 -0.13 -18.41 -22.58
CA LEU A 96 0.34 -18.23 -23.95
C LEU A 96 0.05 -19.48 -24.80
N ASN A 97 0.26 -20.68 -24.26
CA ASN A 97 -0.11 -21.93 -24.94
C ASN A 97 -1.61 -22.01 -25.16
N ARG A 98 -2.42 -21.70 -24.14
CA ARG A 98 -3.88 -21.69 -24.28
C ARG A 98 -4.35 -20.71 -25.36
N GLN A 99 -3.74 -19.52 -25.44
CA GLN A 99 -4.04 -18.55 -26.50
C GLN A 99 -3.72 -19.11 -27.88
N LYS A 100 -2.55 -19.74 -28.05
CA LYS A 100 -2.17 -20.39 -29.30
C LYS A 100 -3.16 -21.50 -29.68
N GLU A 101 -3.51 -22.37 -28.73
CA GLU A 101 -4.50 -23.44 -28.94
C GLU A 101 -5.87 -22.88 -29.34
N GLU A 102 -6.32 -21.78 -28.71
CA GLU A 102 -7.57 -21.10 -29.05
C GLU A 102 -7.52 -20.47 -30.46
N GLU A 103 -6.38 -19.88 -30.85
CA GLU A 103 -6.16 -19.33 -32.19
C GLU A 103 -6.11 -20.42 -33.27
N ASP A 104 -5.38 -21.50 -33.01
CA ASP A 104 -5.28 -22.66 -33.92
C ASP A 104 -6.65 -23.30 -34.12
N LEU A 105 -7.41 -23.50 -33.05
CA LEU A 105 -8.78 -24.02 -33.13
C LEU A 105 -9.68 -23.08 -33.94
N ARG A 106 -9.57 -21.76 -33.73
CA ARG A 106 -10.34 -20.77 -34.50
C ARG A 106 -10.01 -20.84 -35.99
N LEU A 107 -8.73 -20.98 -36.35
CA LEU A 107 -8.30 -21.13 -37.73
C LEU A 107 -8.82 -22.44 -38.34
N GLN A 108 -8.73 -23.56 -37.61
CA GLN A 108 -9.26 -24.85 -38.06
C GLN A 108 -10.77 -24.78 -38.33
N LEU A 109 -11.55 -24.17 -37.43
CA LEU A 109 -12.99 -23.99 -37.60
C LEU A 109 -13.31 -23.10 -38.80
N GLN A 110 -12.54 -22.03 -39.04
CA GLN A 110 -12.69 -21.20 -40.24
C GLN A 110 -12.42 -22.03 -41.50
N LEU A 111 -11.34 -22.79 -41.56
CA LEU A 111 -11.00 -23.63 -42.70
C LEU A 111 -12.08 -24.70 -42.95
N GLN A 112 -12.57 -25.36 -41.91
CA GLN A 112 -13.68 -26.31 -42.01
C GLN A 112 -14.94 -25.65 -42.56
N ARG A 113 -15.29 -24.45 -42.08
CA ARG A 113 -16.42 -23.68 -42.59
C ARG A 113 -16.23 -23.31 -44.06
N HIS A 114 -15.04 -22.86 -44.46
CA HIS A 114 -14.74 -22.54 -45.86
C HIS A 114 -14.84 -23.77 -46.76
N ARG A 115 -14.30 -24.92 -46.33
CA ARG A 115 -14.42 -26.20 -47.06
C ARG A 115 -15.88 -26.62 -47.19
N ALA A 116 -16.65 -26.58 -46.10
CA ALA A 116 -18.08 -26.92 -46.12
C ALA A 116 -18.89 -25.98 -47.04
N MET A 117 -18.60 -24.67 -47.01
CA MET A 117 -19.24 -23.71 -47.92
C MET A 117 -18.89 -24.00 -49.39
N ARG A 118 -17.63 -24.36 -49.68
CA ARG A 118 -17.20 -24.73 -51.03
C ARG A 118 -17.92 -25.98 -51.52
N LEU A 119 -17.93 -27.05 -50.73
CA LEU A 119 -18.61 -28.30 -51.07
C LEU A 119 -20.12 -28.10 -51.28
N SER A 120 -20.75 -27.29 -50.42
CA SER A 120 -22.17 -26.93 -50.54
C SER A 120 -22.45 -26.20 -51.87
N ARG A 121 -21.59 -25.25 -52.26
CA ARG A 121 -21.71 -24.54 -53.54
C ARG A 121 -21.47 -25.46 -54.74
N GLU A 122 -20.47 -26.33 -54.69
CA GLU A 122 -20.19 -27.30 -55.75
C GLU A 122 -21.39 -28.25 -55.96
N LEU A 123 -21.98 -28.76 -54.87
CA LEU A 123 -23.19 -29.58 -54.94
C LEU A 123 -24.38 -28.82 -55.53
N GLN A 124 -24.57 -27.55 -55.14
CA GLN A 124 -25.61 -26.69 -55.70
C GLN A 124 -25.42 -26.46 -57.21
N LEU A 125 -24.19 -26.21 -57.65
CA LEU A 125 -23.88 -26.03 -59.08
C LEU A 125 -24.15 -27.31 -59.88
N SER A 126 -23.72 -28.47 -59.38
CA SER A 126 -23.99 -29.76 -60.02
C SER A 126 -25.50 -30.06 -60.11
N MET A 127 -26.26 -29.72 -59.07
CA MET A 127 -27.72 -29.83 -59.11
C MET A 127 -28.34 -28.90 -60.17
N LEU A 128 -27.87 -27.64 -60.25
CA LEU A 128 -28.35 -26.67 -61.24
C LEU A 128 -28.09 -27.10 -62.68
N GLU A 129 -27.02 -27.87 -62.93
CA GLU A 129 -26.68 -28.41 -64.26
C GLU A 129 -27.67 -29.49 -64.73
N ILE A 130 -28.34 -30.19 -63.79
CA ILE A 130 -29.19 -31.36 -64.07
C ILE A 130 -30.70 -31.01 -64.03
N VAL A 131 -31.11 -30.01 -63.25
CA VAL A 131 -32.53 -29.74 -62.95
C VAL A 131 -33.17 -28.75 -63.94
N HIS A 132 -34.42 -29.02 -64.34
CA HIS A 132 -35.20 -28.17 -65.25
C HIS A 132 -35.55 -26.79 -64.65
N PRO A 133 -35.50 -25.67 -65.42
CA PRO A 133 -35.69 -24.29 -64.93
C PRO A 133 -36.99 -24.05 -64.14
N GLY A 134 -38.11 -24.63 -64.57
CA GLY A 134 -39.40 -24.48 -63.86
C GLY A 134 -39.43 -25.09 -62.44
N GLN A 135 -38.63 -26.12 -62.17
CA GLN A 135 -38.50 -26.68 -60.81
C GLN A 135 -37.55 -25.84 -59.95
N LEU A 136 -36.51 -25.26 -60.55
CA LEU A 136 -35.59 -24.33 -59.90
C LEU A 136 -36.27 -23.05 -59.43
N GLU A 137 -37.15 -22.46 -60.24
CA GLU A 137 -37.90 -21.26 -59.84
C GLU A 137 -38.79 -21.49 -58.63
N LYS A 138 -39.47 -22.63 -58.56
CA LYS A 138 -40.30 -22.99 -57.40
C LYS A 138 -39.44 -23.16 -56.14
N TYR A 139 -38.33 -23.87 -56.25
CA TYR A 139 -37.40 -24.06 -55.13
C TYR A 139 -36.77 -22.74 -54.65
N ASN A 140 -36.35 -21.87 -55.58
CA ASN A 140 -35.80 -20.56 -55.26
C ASN A 140 -36.80 -19.69 -54.50
N ARG A 141 -38.07 -19.66 -54.93
CA ARG A 141 -39.14 -18.95 -54.23
C ARG A 141 -39.32 -19.46 -52.79
N GLU A 142 -39.32 -20.77 -52.59
CA GLU A 142 -39.39 -21.36 -51.24
C GLU A 142 -38.17 -20.99 -50.37
N MET A 143 -36.97 -20.92 -50.97
CA MET A 143 -35.76 -20.51 -50.25
C MET A 143 -35.76 -19.02 -49.89
N GLU A 144 -36.26 -18.17 -50.78
CA GLU A 144 -36.44 -16.74 -50.55
C GLU A 144 -37.43 -16.48 -49.41
N GLU A 145 -38.57 -17.17 -49.41
CA GLU A 145 -39.56 -17.10 -48.34
C GLU A 145 -38.97 -17.54 -46.99
N LYS A 146 -38.28 -18.69 -46.96
CA LYS A 146 -37.60 -19.18 -45.75
C LYS A 146 -36.55 -18.18 -45.24
N SER A 147 -35.76 -17.61 -46.15
CA SER A 147 -34.74 -16.60 -45.82
C SER A 147 -35.37 -15.32 -45.27
N ALA A 148 -36.45 -14.84 -45.90
CA ALA A 148 -37.21 -13.68 -45.45
C ALA A 148 -37.78 -13.91 -44.04
N LEU A 149 -38.35 -15.08 -43.77
CA LEU A 149 -38.86 -15.44 -42.45
C LEU A 149 -37.76 -15.43 -41.37
N ILE A 150 -36.57 -15.96 -41.70
CA ILE A 150 -35.42 -15.94 -40.78
C ILE A 150 -34.99 -14.50 -40.50
N ILE A 151 -34.83 -13.67 -41.52
CA ILE A 151 -34.44 -12.26 -41.38
C ILE A 151 -35.48 -11.51 -40.54
N GLN A 152 -36.76 -11.67 -40.85
CA GLN A 152 -37.86 -11.04 -40.11
C GLN A 152 -37.89 -11.50 -38.64
N LYS A 153 -37.69 -12.79 -38.36
CA LYS A 153 -37.58 -13.33 -37.00
C LYS A 153 -36.43 -12.69 -36.23
N HIS A 154 -35.24 -12.61 -36.84
CA HIS A 154 -34.08 -11.98 -36.23
C HIS A 154 -34.29 -10.48 -35.99
N TRP A 155 -34.91 -9.77 -36.94
CA TRP A 155 -35.24 -8.36 -36.82
C TRP A 155 -36.24 -8.09 -35.69
N ARG A 156 -37.33 -8.86 -35.60
CA ARG A 156 -38.29 -8.77 -34.49
C ARG A 156 -37.59 -8.95 -33.15
N GLY A 157 -36.71 -9.95 -33.04
CA GLY A 157 -35.91 -10.17 -31.83
C GLY A 157 -34.94 -9.03 -31.54
N TYR A 158 -34.26 -8.49 -32.55
CA TYR A 158 -33.36 -7.34 -32.40
C TYR A 158 -34.11 -6.11 -31.89
N ARG A 159 -35.30 -5.84 -32.46
CA ARG A 159 -36.15 -4.71 -32.07
C ARG A 159 -36.53 -4.76 -30.60
N GLU A 160 -36.98 -5.92 -30.11
CA GLU A 160 -37.35 -6.07 -28.70
C GLU A 160 -36.12 -6.00 -27.77
N ARG A 161 -34.98 -6.58 -28.16
CA ARG A 161 -33.73 -6.41 -27.41
C ARG A 161 -33.28 -4.95 -27.35
N LYS A 162 -33.42 -4.19 -28.44
CA LYS A 162 -33.07 -2.76 -28.48
C LYS A 162 -33.94 -1.97 -27.50
N LYS A 163 -35.25 -2.20 -27.49
CA LYS A 163 -36.16 -1.59 -26.49
C LYS A 163 -35.78 -1.97 -25.07
N PHE A 164 -35.50 -3.25 -24.81
CA PHE A 164 -35.06 -3.72 -23.50
C PHE A 164 -33.74 -3.06 -23.07
N TYR A 165 -32.76 -2.94 -23.97
CA TYR A 165 -31.50 -2.27 -23.65
C TYR A 165 -31.68 -0.78 -23.33
N GLN A 166 -32.62 -0.10 -23.99
CA GLN A 166 -33.00 1.27 -23.63
C GLN A 166 -33.62 1.35 -22.23
N GLN A 167 -34.42 0.35 -21.83
CA GLN A 167 -35.05 0.28 -20.49
C GLN A 167 -34.15 -0.32 -19.40
N ARG A 168 -33.04 -0.96 -19.77
CA ARG A 168 -32.16 -1.67 -18.83
C ARG A 168 -31.53 -0.76 -17.78
N PRO A 169 -31.06 0.47 -18.08
CA PRO A 169 -30.53 1.38 -17.07
C PRO A 169 -31.57 1.71 -15.99
N SER A 170 -32.77 2.14 -16.38
CA SER A 170 -33.83 2.49 -15.43
C SER A 170 -34.29 1.32 -14.57
N LEU A 171 -34.37 0.11 -15.14
CA LEU A 171 -34.64 -1.12 -14.36
C LEU A 171 -33.51 -1.46 -13.39
N THR A 172 -32.27 -1.18 -13.76
CA THR A 172 -31.09 -1.41 -12.89
C THR A 172 -31.07 -0.42 -11.74
N GLU A 173 -31.34 0.86 -12.03
CA GLU A 173 -31.49 1.92 -11.03
C GLU A 173 -32.63 1.64 -10.06
N TYR A 174 -33.80 1.24 -10.58
CA TYR A 174 -34.94 0.85 -9.75
C TYR A 174 -34.60 -0.34 -8.84
N LYS A 175 -33.96 -1.40 -9.38
CA LYS A 175 -33.51 -2.54 -8.57
C LYS A 175 -32.49 -2.14 -7.50
N ALA A 176 -31.56 -1.24 -7.84
CA ALA A 176 -30.59 -0.70 -6.88
C ALA A 176 -31.31 0.10 -5.77
N ALA A 177 -32.24 0.97 -6.13
CA ALA A 177 -33.05 1.75 -5.20
C ALA A 177 -33.85 0.85 -4.24
N VAL A 178 -34.53 -0.18 -4.76
CA VAL A 178 -35.26 -1.16 -3.93
C VAL A 178 -34.31 -1.92 -2.99
N THR A 179 -33.11 -2.27 -3.47
CA THR A 179 -32.09 -2.94 -2.66
C THR A 179 -31.62 -2.05 -1.51
N LEU A 180 -31.35 -0.77 -1.80
CA LEU A 180 -31.00 0.24 -0.80
C LEU A 180 -32.12 0.46 0.21
N GLN A 181 -33.36 0.66 -0.24
CA GLN A 181 -34.53 0.82 0.63
C GLN A 181 -34.69 -0.37 1.57
N ARG A 182 -34.57 -1.60 1.06
CA ARG A 182 -34.62 -2.83 1.88
C ARG A 182 -33.48 -2.87 2.90
N ALA A 183 -32.27 -2.48 2.51
CA ALA A 183 -31.13 -2.43 3.42
C ALA A 183 -31.34 -1.40 4.54
N VAL A 184 -31.85 -0.21 4.21
CA VAL A 184 -32.16 0.85 5.18
C VAL A 184 -33.26 0.39 6.15
N LEU A 185 -34.35 -0.19 5.65
CA LEU A 185 -35.42 -0.71 6.52
C LEU A 185 -34.91 -1.80 7.47
N LYS A 186 -34.05 -2.71 7.00
CA LYS A 186 -33.38 -3.71 7.84
C LYS A 186 -32.47 -3.07 8.89
N PHE A 187 -31.69 -2.06 8.50
CA PHE A 187 -30.83 -1.31 9.41
C PHE A 187 -31.66 -0.59 10.49
N LEU A 188 -32.72 0.13 10.11
CA LEU A 188 -33.61 0.81 11.04
C LEU A 188 -34.30 -0.18 11.98
N ALA A 189 -34.74 -1.34 11.49
CA ALA A 189 -35.28 -2.40 12.32
C ALA A 189 -34.23 -2.93 13.33
N LYS A 190 -32.98 -3.12 12.89
CA LYS A 190 -31.85 -3.49 13.76
C LYS A 190 -31.58 -2.41 14.81
N CYS A 191 -31.60 -1.13 14.44
CA CYS A 191 -31.44 -0.02 15.36
C CYS A 191 -32.58 0.05 16.38
N ARG A 192 -33.83 -0.14 15.95
CA ARG A 192 -34.99 -0.24 16.86
C ARG A 192 -34.87 -1.42 17.82
N LYS A 193 -34.43 -2.60 17.34
CA LYS A 193 -34.15 -3.76 18.19
C LYS A 193 -33.05 -3.46 19.21
N ARG A 194 -31.93 -2.88 18.78
CA ARG A 194 -30.85 -2.42 19.69
C ARG A 194 -31.38 -1.42 20.71
N LYS A 195 -32.18 -0.43 20.30
CA LYS A 195 -32.79 0.56 21.19
C LYS A 195 -33.77 -0.09 22.19
N LYS A 196 -34.54 -1.11 21.79
CA LYS A 196 -35.37 -1.92 22.69
C LYS A 196 -34.52 -2.76 23.67
N GLN A 197 -33.43 -3.36 23.21
CA GLN A 197 -32.48 -4.07 24.07
C GLN A 197 -31.72 -3.12 25.01
N LEU A 198 -31.55 -1.85 24.60
CA LEU A 198 -31.04 -0.72 25.39
C LEU A 198 -32.16 0.06 26.11
N ALA A 199 -33.40 -0.45 26.10
CA ALA A 199 -34.46 0.02 26.98
C ALA A 199 -34.44 -0.58 28.42
N PRO A 200 -33.30 -0.96 29.05
CA PRO A 200 -33.26 -1.12 30.50
C PRO A 200 -33.60 0.16 31.27
N TRP A 201 -33.55 1.33 30.63
CA TRP A 201 -33.80 2.62 31.31
C TRP A 201 -35.27 3.02 31.41
N GLN A 202 -36.21 2.36 30.71
CA GLN A 202 -37.65 2.60 30.91
C GLN A 202 -38.20 1.91 32.16
N ARG A 203 -37.49 0.89 32.70
CA ARG A 203 -37.82 0.27 33.99
C ARG A 203 -37.30 1.06 35.19
N LEU A 204 -36.57 2.16 34.96
CA LEU A 204 -36.09 3.07 36.00
C LEU A 204 -37.10 4.17 36.34
N GLN A 205 -38.40 3.85 36.26
CA GLN A 205 -39.47 4.69 36.79
C GLN A 205 -39.43 4.78 38.33
N GLU A 206 -38.55 3.99 38.97
CA GLU A 206 -38.31 3.94 40.42
C GLU A 206 -37.07 4.74 40.87
N LEU A 207 -36.49 5.64 40.07
CA LEU A 207 -35.47 6.60 40.55
C LEU A 207 -36.10 7.79 41.29
N THR A 208 -36.98 7.51 42.24
CA THR A 208 -37.33 8.49 43.27
C THR A 208 -36.08 8.77 44.12
N ASP A 209 -35.92 9.98 44.65
CA ASP A 209 -34.75 10.32 45.48
C ASP A 209 -34.58 9.34 46.67
N ALA A 210 -35.67 8.75 47.16
CA ALA A 210 -35.68 7.67 48.13
C ALA A 210 -34.91 6.43 47.66
N ARG A 211 -35.14 5.97 46.42
CA ARG A 211 -34.44 4.80 45.87
C ARG A 211 -32.96 5.08 45.60
N ARG A 212 -32.63 6.31 45.22
CA ARG A 212 -31.24 6.77 45.09
C ARG A 212 -30.52 6.70 46.44
N LEU A 213 -31.18 7.09 47.52
CA LEU A 213 -30.67 6.99 48.89
C LEU A 213 -30.50 5.53 49.32
N GLU A 214 -31.48 4.66 49.05
CA GLU A 214 -31.37 3.22 49.32
C GLU A 214 -30.20 2.57 48.58
N LEU A 215 -30.04 2.86 47.28
CA LEU A 215 -28.93 2.33 46.48
C LEU A 215 -27.59 2.85 46.98
N LYS A 216 -27.51 4.12 47.39
CA LYS A 216 -26.32 4.66 48.05
C LYS A 216 -26.02 3.92 49.35
N GLN A 217 -27.02 3.70 50.20
CA GLN A 217 -26.86 2.92 51.43
C GLN A 217 -26.40 1.49 51.15
N GLN A 218 -26.95 0.83 50.12
CA GLN A 218 -26.51 -0.51 49.72
C GLN A 218 -25.07 -0.53 49.23
N VAL A 219 -24.65 0.47 48.46
CA VAL A 219 -23.26 0.62 48.00
C VAL A 219 -22.34 0.90 49.20
N ASP A 220 -22.74 1.79 50.11
CA ASP A 220 -21.97 2.13 51.30
C ASP A 220 -21.84 0.92 52.24
N ASP A 221 -22.91 0.15 52.43
CA ASP A 221 -22.89 -1.09 53.21
C ASP A 221 -22.06 -2.18 52.55
N TYR A 222 -22.09 -2.28 51.23
CA TYR A 222 -21.22 -3.20 50.48
C TYR A 222 -19.75 -2.80 50.61
N ILE A 223 -19.42 -1.51 50.47
CA ILE A 223 -18.06 -0.98 50.67
C ILE A 223 -17.59 -1.23 52.11
N ARG A 224 -18.47 -1.06 53.10
CA ARG A 224 -18.18 -1.37 54.51
C ARG A 224 -17.92 -2.86 54.73
N ARG A 225 -18.67 -3.74 54.07
CA ARG A 225 -18.49 -5.20 54.16
C ARG A 225 -17.28 -5.67 53.36
N HIS A 226 -16.88 -4.95 52.33
CA HIS A 226 -15.81 -5.33 51.40
C HIS A 226 -14.81 -4.17 51.28
N PRO A 227 -14.06 -3.84 52.34
CA PRO A 227 -13.01 -2.86 52.27
C PRO A 227 -11.96 -3.35 51.27
N GLY A 228 -11.92 -2.71 50.10
CA GLY A 228 -10.87 -2.92 49.12
C GLY A 228 -9.52 -2.55 49.72
N SER A 229 -8.45 -3.13 49.18
CA SER A 229 -7.08 -2.73 49.52
C SER A 229 -6.98 -1.20 49.42
N GLN A 230 -6.66 -0.53 50.53
CA GLN A 230 -6.55 0.92 50.58
C GLN A 230 -5.40 1.36 49.67
N MET A 231 -5.72 1.68 48.43
CA MET A 231 -4.83 2.49 47.61
C MET A 231 -4.81 3.88 48.22
N SER A 232 -3.60 4.34 48.55
CA SER A 232 -3.39 5.73 48.97
C SER A 232 -4.09 6.67 48.00
N GLY A 233 -4.78 7.70 48.51
CA GLY A 233 -5.46 8.69 47.68
C GLY A 233 -4.52 9.39 46.69
N VAL A 234 -3.22 9.40 46.98
CA VAL A 234 -2.17 9.88 46.07
C VAL A 234 -1.99 8.91 44.89
N ALA A 235 -1.85 7.61 45.16
CA ALA A 235 -1.71 6.58 44.12
C ALA A 235 -2.93 6.49 43.19
N SER A 236 -4.15 6.72 43.71
CA SER A 236 -5.35 6.78 42.88
C SER A 236 -5.37 7.99 41.95
N LYS A 237 -4.88 9.15 42.40
CA LYS A 237 -4.79 10.36 41.58
C LYS A 237 -3.70 10.23 40.52
N GLU A 238 -2.57 9.62 40.87
CA GLU A 238 -1.48 9.32 39.94
C GLU A 238 -1.92 8.36 38.83
N LEU A 239 -2.64 7.28 39.16
CA LEU A 239 -3.19 6.39 38.14
C LEU A 239 -4.19 7.09 37.22
N HIS A 240 -5.00 7.99 37.76
CA HIS A 240 -5.93 8.77 36.94
C HIS A 240 -5.18 9.71 35.99
N ALA A 241 -4.13 10.39 36.47
CA ALA A 241 -3.29 11.24 35.64
C ALA A 241 -2.58 10.44 34.54
N GLN A 242 -2.00 9.28 34.88
CA GLN A 242 -1.36 8.39 33.91
C GLN A 242 -2.34 7.89 32.84
N ALA A 243 -3.56 7.52 33.23
CA ALA A 243 -4.60 7.11 32.27
C ALA A 243 -5.01 8.27 31.35
N GLN A 244 -5.10 9.50 31.87
CA GLN A 244 -5.38 10.69 31.07
C GLN A 244 -4.23 11.01 30.09
N GLU A 245 -2.97 10.90 30.52
CA GLU A 245 -1.79 11.08 29.66
C GLU A 245 -1.76 10.05 28.52
N GLN A 246 -2.03 8.78 28.82
CA GLN A 246 -2.13 7.73 27.80
C GLN A 246 -3.23 8.00 26.77
N LEU A 247 -4.38 8.49 27.23
CA LEU A 247 -5.48 8.89 26.36
C LEU A 247 -5.09 10.06 25.45
N GLN A 248 -4.39 11.06 25.98
CA GLN A 248 -3.89 12.20 25.21
C GLN A 248 -2.87 11.75 24.15
N HIS A 249 -1.92 10.89 24.51
CA HIS A 249 -0.97 10.32 23.55
C HIS A 249 -1.66 9.57 22.41
N TYR A 250 -2.70 8.79 22.73
CA TYR A 250 -3.51 8.10 21.72
C TYR A 250 -4.19 9.08 20.75
N PHE A 251 -4.81 10.15 21.25
CA PHE A 251 -5.43 11.16 20.40
C PHE A 251 -4.41 11.91 19.54
N MET A 252 -3.24 12.23 20.08
CA MET A 252 -2.17 12.86 19.31
C MET A 252 -1.69 11.96 18.16
N GLY A 253 -1.49 10.66 18.41
CA GLY A 253 -1.12 9.68 17.37
C GLY A 253 -2.19 9.56 16.27
N ARG A 254 -3.46 9.54 16.66
CA ARG A 254 -4.60 9.44 15.73
C ARG A 254 -4.66 10.59 14.73
N THR A 255 -4.37 11.83 15.15
CA THR A 255 -4.36 12.97 14.23
C THR A 255 -3.29 12.86 13.13
N LEU A 256 -2.14 12.26 13.44
CA LEU A 256 -1.08 12.01 12.46
C LEU A 256 -1.49 10.92 11.47
N GLU A 257 -2.11 9.84 11.96
CA GLU A 257 -2.65 8.77 11.13
C GLU A 257 -3.75 9.28 10.19
N GLU A 258 -4.66 10.13 10.69
CA GLU A 258 -5.73 10.75 9.90
C GLU A 258 -5.16 11.64 8.78
N ARG A 259 -4.11 12.43 9.04
CA ARG A 259 -3.42 13.24 8.01
C ARG A 259 -2.73 12.36 6.96
N ALA A 260 -2.04 11.31 7.38
CA ALA A 260 -1.39 10.37 6.47
C ALA A 260 -2.43 9.65 5.57
N GLN A 261 -3.58 9.31 6.15
CA GLN A 261 -4.69 8.69 5.43
C GLN A 261 -5.31 9.66 4.41
N GLN A 262 -5.58 10.91 4.80
CA GLN A 262 -6.06 11.95 3.89
C GLN A 262 -5.08 12.19 2.73
N HIS A 263 -3.77 12.22 3.02
CA HIS A 263 -2.75 12.36 1.98
C HIS A 263 -2.77 11.18 0.99
N ARG A 264 -2.89 9.95 1.50
CA ARG A 264 -3.01 8.74 0.67
C ARG A 264 -4.26 8.78 -0.20
N GLU A 265 -5.40 9.19 0.36
CA GLU A 265 -6.67 9.32 -0.38
C GLU A 265 -6.57 10.38 -1.47
N ALA A 266 -5.96 11.54 -1.20
CA ALA A 266 -5.71 12.58 -2.19
C ALA A 266 -4.82 12.09 -3.35
N LEU A 267 -3.75 11.33 -3.05
CA LEU A 267 -2.90 10.72 -4.07
C LEU A 267 -3.67 9.70 -4.92
N MET A 268 -4.50 8.86 -4.30
CA MET A 268 -5.33 7.89 -5.03
C MET A 268 -6.34 8.58 -5.96
N ALA A 269 -6.95 9.68 -5.51
CA ALA A 269 -7.84 10.49 -6.33
C ALA A 269 -7.09 11.09 -7.52
N GLN A 270 -5.90 11.65 -7.29
CA GLN A 270 -5.05 12.18 -8.36
C GLN A 270 -4.64 11.13 -9.40
N ILE A 271 -4.27 9.93 -8.95
CA ILE A 271 -3.94 8.82 -9.86
C ILE A 271 -5.17 8.45 -10.69
N SER A 272 -6.34 8.38 -10.07
CA SER A 272 -7.60 8.05 -10.76
C SER A 272 -7.94 9.09 -11.82
N THR A 273 -7.81 10.39 -11.51
CA THR A 273 -8.03 11.45 -12.50
C THR A 273 -7.04 11.40 -13.65
N ASN A 274 -5.76 11.10 -13.38
CA ASN A 274 -4.75 10.96 -14.43
C ASN A 274 -5.04 9.75 -15.33
N ILE A 275 -5.50 8.63 -14.76
CA ILE A 275 -5.92 7.46 -15.54
C ILE A 275 -7.10 7.82 -16.44
N GLU A 276 -8.12 8.51 -15.90
CA GLU A 276 -9.26 8.94 -16.70
C GLU A 276 -8.87 9.89 -17.85
N GLN A 277 -7.92 10.80 -17.62
CA GLN A 277 -7.36 11.65 -18.66
C GLN A 277 -6.66 10.82 -19.74
N LEU A 278 -5.81 9.87 -19.37
CA LEU A 278 -5.12 8.98 -20.32
C LEU A 278 -6.10 8.09 -21.11
N MET A 279 -7.16 7.61 -20.47
CA MET A 279 -8.21 6.82 -21.13
C MET A 279 -9.02 7.63 -22.15
N LYS A 280 -9.05 8.96 -21.99
CA LYS A 280 -9.71 9.90 -22.90
C LYS A 280 -8.74 10.53 -23.91
N ALA A 281 -7.51 10.03 -24.01
CA ALA A 281 -6.52 10.59 -24.92
C ALA A 281 -6.99 10.47 -26.39
N PRO A 282 -6.98 11.56 -27.17
CA PRO A 282 -7.38 11.56 -28.56
C PRO A 282 -6.43 10.70 -29.41
N SER A 283 -6.91 10.19 -30.53
CA SER A 283 -6.06 9.44 -31.44
C SER A 283 -5.03 10.37 -32.10
N LEU A 284 -3.86 9.84 -32.50
CA LEU A 284 -2.77 10.62 -33.10
C LEU A 284 -3.19 11.43 -34.36
N LYS A 285 -4.33 11.10 -34.97
CA LYS A 285 -4.90 11.80 -36.13
C LYS A 285 -5.80 12.98 -35.76
N GLU A 286 -6.30 13.00 -34.52
CA GLU A 286 -7.26 13.97 -33.98
C GLU A 286 -6.59 14.98 -33.04
N ALA A 287 -5.33 14.75 -32.66
CA ALA A 287 -4.61 15.57 -31.71
C ALA A 287 -4.29 16.97 -32.28
N GLU A 288 -4.95 18.01 -31.78
CA GLU A 288 -4.64 19.41 -32.09
C GLU A 288 -3.51 19.95 -31.19
N GLY A 289 -2.71 20.88 -31.73
CA GLY A 289 -1.32 21.12 -31.30
C GLY A 289 -1.04 21.45 -29.82
N LYS A 290 -2.01 21.87 -29.01
CA LYS A 290 -1.81 22.18 -27.57
C LYS A 290 -2.31 21.08 -26.61
N GLU A 291 -2.99 20.07 -27.12
CA GLU A 291 -3.46 18.93 -26.32
C GLU A 291 -2.35 18.06 -25.69
N PRO A 292 -1.14 17.92 -26.28
CA PRO A 292 -0.07 17.13 -25.68
C PRO A 292 0.45 17.68 -24.35
N GLU A 293 0.34 19.00 -24.12
CA GLU A 293 0.80 19.64 -22.87
C GLU A 293 -0.07 19.23 -21.66
N LEU A 294 -1.33 18.83 -21.90
CA LEU A 294 -2.25 18.38 -20.86
C LEU A 294 -1.85 17.03 -20.25
N PHE A 295 -1.03 16.24 -20.95
CA PHE A 295 -0.55 14.92 -20.51
C PHE A 295 0.82 14.96 -19.82
N LEU A 296 1.37 16.15 -19.61
CA LEU A 296 2.64 16.31 -18.90
C LEU A 296 2.45 16.10 -17.40
N SER A 297 3.35 15.30 -16.81
CA SER A 297 3.41 15.16 -15.36
C SER A 297 3.79 16.49 -14.71
N ARG A 298 3.07 16.89 -13.64
CA ARG A 298 3.42 18.05 -12.82
C ARG A 298 4.78 17.92 -12.13
N SER A 299 5.25 16.68 -11.96
CA SER A 299 6.56 16.38 -11.38
C SER A 299 7.65 16.47 -12.45
N ARG A 300 8.53 17.49 -12.32
CA ARG A 300 9.64 17.73 -13.25
C ARG A 300 10.57 16.52 -13.41
N PRO A 301 10.98 15.80 -12.34
CA PRO A 301 11.81 14.61 -12.48
C PRO A 301 11.12 13.49 -13.26
N VAL A 302 9.81 13.29 -13.03
CA VAL A 302 9.03 12.27 -13.73
C VAL A 302 8.87 12.64 -15.21
N ALA A 303 8.59 13.91 -15.51
CA ALA A 303 8.51 14.40 -16.88
C ALA A 303 9.85 14.28 -17.62
N ALA A 304 10.97 14.62 -16.97
CA ALA A 304 12.31 14.49 -17.54
C ALA A 304 12.66 13.01 -17.83
N LYS A 305 12.41 12.11 -16.88
CA LYS A 305 12.63 10.66 -17.08
C LYS A 305 11.75 10.11 -18.20
N ALA A 306 10.49 10.53 -18.28
CA ALA A 306 9.59 10.13 -19.36
C ALA A 306 10.09 10.64 -20.73
N LYS A 307 10.57 11.88 -20.81
CA LYS A 307 11.17 12.44 -22.02
C LYS A 307 12.43 11.67 -22.44
N GLN A 308 13.31 11.36 -21.50
CA GLN A 308 14.52 10.56 -21.77
C GLN A 308 14.15 9.17 -22.28
N ALA A 309 13.21 8.47 -21.63
CA ALA A 309 12.72 7.16 -22.06
C ALA A 309 12.11 7.21 -23.46
N HIS A 310 11.38 8.28 -23.79
CA HIS A 310 10.85 8.45 -25.15
C HIS A 310 11.98 8.62 -26.17
N LEU A 311 12.97 9.46 -25.88
CA LEU A 311 14.12 9.66 -26.77
C LEU A 311 14.93 8.37 -26.97
N THR A 312 15.10 7.55 -25.93
CA THR A 312 15.77 6.24 -26.08
C THR A 312 14.94 5.29 -26.95
N THR A 313 13.62 5.25 -26.78
CA THR A 313 12.75 4.45 -27.66
C THR A 313 12.82 4.90 -29.12
N LEU A 314 12.84 6.21 -29.40
CA LEU A 314 12.99 6.74 -30.76
C LEU A 314 14.34 6.39 -31.36
N LYS A 315 15.44 6.54 -30.60
CA LYS A 315 16.78 6.14 -31.02
C LYS A 315 16.83 4.65 -31.36
N HIS A 316 16.22 3.79 -30.53
CA HIS A 316 16.13 2.35 -30.80
C HIS A 316 15.30 2.07 -32.06
N ILE A 317 14.12 2.69 -32.24
CA ILE A 317 13.29 2.51 -33.44
C ILE A 317 14.04 2.90 -34.71
N GLN A 318 14.80 4.00 -34.68
CA GLN A 318 15.60 4.48 -35.80
C GLN A 318 16.90 3.69 -36.04
N ALA A 319 17.31 2.83 -35.09
CA ALA A 319 18.53 2.06 -35.23
C ALA A 319 18.42 0.97 -36.32
N PRO A 320 19.53 0.66 -37.02
CA PRO A 320 19.60 -0.46 -37.96
C PRO A 320 19.27 -1.81 -37.29
N TRP A 321 18.71 -2.75 -38.05
CA TRP A 321 18.23 -4.05 -37.56
C TRP A 321 19.28 -4.85 -36.77
N TRP A 322 20.57 -4.73 -37.11
CA TRP A 322 21.66 -5.43 -36.44
C TRP A 322 21.98 -4.91 -35.04
N LYS A 323 21.63 -3.65 -34.70
CA LYS A 323 21.72 -3.12 -33.33
C LYS A 323 20.53 -3.54 -32.45
N LYS A 324 19.45 -4.04 -33.06
CA LYS A 324 18.24 -4.51 -32.36
C LYS A 324 18.31 -5.99 -32.00
N LEU A 325 19.41 -6.67 -32.36
CA LEU A 325 19.64 -8.08 -32.08
C LEU A 325 20.32 -8.21 -30.71
N GLY A 326 19.55 -8.63 -29.70
CA GLY A 326 20.03 -8.89 -28.33
C GLY A 326 19.34 -8.08 -27.23
N GLU A 327 18.59 -7.03 -27.59
CA GLU A 327 17.76 -6.26 -26.66
C GLU A 327 16.32 -6.79 -26.71
N GLU A 328 15.93 -7.63 -25.75
CA GLU A 328 14.52 -7.98 -25.56
C GLU A 328 13.74 -6.71 -25.14
N PRO A 329 12.50 -6.47 -25.62
CA PRO A 329 11.74 -5.24 -25.40
C PRO A 329 11.26 -4.99 -23.95
N GLY A 330 11.88 -5.64 -22.97
CA GLY A 330 11.56 -5.53 -21.54
C GLY A 330 12.76 -5.29 -20.62
N ASP A 331 13.99 -5.23 -21.15
CA ASP A 331 15.15 -4.88 -20.34
C ASP A 331 15.25 -3.35 -20.23
N GLU A 332 15.17 -2.85 -19.00
CA GLU A 332 15.44 -1.44 -18.69
C GLU A 332 16.84 -1.12 -19.23
N ILE A 333 16.90 -0.28 -20.27
CA ILE A 333 18.15 0.20 -20.84
C ILE A 333 18.91 0.91 -19.71
N ASP A 334 19.99 0.28 -19.23
CA ASP A 334 20.99 0.93 -18.39
C ASP A 334 21.61 2.06 -19.23
N VAL A 335 21.10 3.27 -19.03
CA VAL A 335 21.68 4.47 -19.62
C VAL A 335 23.11 4.60 -19.10
N PRO A 336 24.13 4.77 -19.97
CA PRO A 336 25.51 4.98 -19.54
C PRO A 336 25.59 6.10 -18.51
N LYS A 337 26.19 5.79 -17.35
CA LYS A 337 26.31 6.70 -16.19
C LYS A 337 27.00 8.03 -16.51
N ASP A 338 27.67 8.13 -17.64
CA ASP A 338 28.48 9.28 -18.01
C ASP A 338 27.63 10.46 -18.52
N GLU A 339 26.42 10.24 -19.05
CA GLU A 339 25.49 11.33 -19.40
C GLU A 339 24.73 11.87 -18.16
N LEU A 340 24.63 11.09 -17.09
CA LEU A 340 23.89 11.46 -15.86
C LEU A 340 24.59 12.54 -15.03
N ASN A 341 25.93 12.62 -15.05
CA ASN A 341 26.66 13.58 -14.23
C ASN A 341 26.60 15.02 -14.76
N ILE A 342 26.36 15.21 -16.06
CA ILE A 342 26.41 16.54 -16.69
C ILE A 342 25.10 17.31 -16.46
N GLU A 343 23.95 16.64 -16.43
CA GLU A 343 22.64 17.29 -16.20
C GLU A 343 22.23 17.38 -14.72
N LEU A 344 22.71 16.48 -13.83
CA LEU A 344 22.41 16.58 -12.40
C LEU A 344 23.16 17.72 -11.69
N GLY A 345 24.31 18.14 -12.24
CA GLY A 345 25.08 19.28 -11.72
C GLY A 345 24.39 20.64 -11.88
N THR A 346 23.41 20.77 -12.78
CA THR A 346 22.70 22.03 -13.02
C THR A 346 21.35 22.14 -12.31
N LEU A 347 20.83 21.04 -11.74
CA LEU A 347 19.50 20.98 -11.13
C LEU A 347 19.51 21.08 -9.60
N PHE A 348 20.67 21.03 -8.94
CA PHE A 348 20.80 21.17 -7.49
C PHE A 348 21.29 22.56 -7.08
N ILE A 349 20.50 23.59 -7.40
CA ILE A 349 20.59 24.90 -6.76
C ILE A 349 19.36 25.04 -5.87
N GLY A 350 19.51 24.71 -4.59
CA GLY A 350 18.42 24.83 -3.63
C GLY A 350 18.86 24.54 -2.19
N GLY A 351 19.27 25.59 -1.49
CA GLY A 351 19.29 25.62 -0.03
C GLY A 351 20.60 26.00 0.64
N THR A 352 21.18 27.15 0.31
CA THR A 352 22.06 27.84 1.27
C THR A 352 21.19 28.35 2.42
N LYS A 353 21.46 27.89 3.64
CA LYS A 353 20.90 28.49 4.86
C LYS A 353 21.58 29.86 5.08
N PRO A 354 20.86 30.92 5.49
CA PRO A 354 21.50 32.17 5.87
C PRO A 354 22.14 32.05 7.27
N PRO A 355 23.10 32.94 7.59
CA PRO A 355 23.82 32.96 8.87
C PRO A 355 22.94 33.26 10.09
#